data_AF-Q6JTZ5-F1
#
_entry.id   AF-Q6JTZ5-F1
#
_cell.length_a   1.000
_cell.length_b   1.000
_cell.length_c   1.000
_cell.angle_alpha   90.00
_cell.angle_beta   90.00
_cell.angle_gamma   90.00
#
_symmetry.space_group_name_H-M   'P 1'
#
loop_
_entity.id
_entity.type
_entity.pdbx_description
1 polymer ?
#
loop_
_entity_poly.entity_id
_entity_poly.type
_entity_poly.pdbx_seq_one_letter_code
_entity_poly.pdbx_strand_id
1 'polypeptide(L)'
;IFHINLRAPTDLSPLKVIEGVRELTRKVTVVPGDDNLSRQANENATLLFNSLLRSTLCTKRVAEEFRLSAEAFEWVLGEIETRFNQAQVQP
;
A
#
# COMPACT_ATOMS: atom_id res chain seq x y z
N ILE A 1 18.19 1.22 -7.68
CA ILE A 1 17.60 -0.13 -7.45
C ILE A 1 16.76 -0.51 -8.67
N PHE A 2 15.71 0.23 -9.03
CA PHE A 2 15.02 0.03 -10.32
C PHE A 2 15.30 1.23 -11.24
N HIS A 3 15.93 0.99 -12.39
CA HIS A 3 16.21 2.04 -13.37
C HIS A 3 14.95 2.29 -14.22
N ILE A 4 14.01 3.07 -13.68
CA ILE A 4 12.69 3.30 -14.29
C ILE A 4 12.83 4.08 -15.59
N ASN A 5 12.35 3.49 -16.70
CA ASN A 5 12.31 4.17 -18.00
C ASN A 5 10.95 4.85 -18.19
N LEU A 6 10.94 6.18 -18.09
CA LEU A 6 9.73 6.98 -18.22
C LEU A 6 9.13 6.99 -19.64
N ARG A 7 9.83 6.45 -20.65
CA ARG A 7 9.34 6.41 -22.04
C ARG A 7 8.86 5.03 -22.46
N ALA A 8 9.25 3.98 -21.73
CA ALA A 8 8.81 2.62 -22.00
C ALA A 8 7.41 2.37 -21.41
N PRO A 9 6.62 1.46 -22.01
CA PRO A 9 5.41 0.96 -21.38
C PRO A 9 5.75 0.23 -20.06
N THR A 10 4.87 0.35 -19.07
CA THR A 10 4.96 -0.45 -17.83
C THR A 10 4.41 -1.86 -18.06
N ASP A 11 5.02 -2.85 -17.41
CA ASP A 11 4.57 -4.25 -17.35
C ASP A 11 3.52 -4.50 -16.26
N LEU A 12 3.12 -3.45 -15.53
CA LEU A 12 2.24 -3.54 -14.38
C LEU A 12 0.76 -3.61 -14.76
N SER A 13 0.11 -4.72 -14.40
CA SER A 13 -1.33 -4.91 -14.58
C SER A 13 -2.16 -4.07 -13.59
N PRO A 14 -3.23 -3.39 -14.05
CA PRO A 14 -4.20 -2.71 -13.18
C PRO A 14 -4.71 -3.55 -12.01
N LEU A 15 -4.99 -4.83 -12.26
CA LEU A 15 -5.49 -5.76 -11.24
C LEU A 15 -4.47 -6.01 -10.15
N LYS A 16 -3.18 -6.11 -10.52
CA LYS A 16 -2.08 -6.29 -9.57
C LYS A 16 -1.96 -5.10 -8.63
N VAL A 17 -2.18 -3.87 -9.12
CA VAL A 17 -2.21 -2.68 -8.26
C VAL A 17 -3.37 -2.72 -7.27
N ILE A 18 -4.58 -3.05 -7.75
CA ILE A 18 -5.79 -3.10 -6.92
C ILE A 18 -5.64 -4.13 -5.80
N GLU A 19 -5.24 -5.36 -6.13
CA GLU A 19 -5.06 -6.41 -5.13
C GLU A 19 -3.90 -6.11 -4.18
N GLY A 20 -2.76 -5.63 -4.69
CA GLY A 20 -1.62 -5.29 -3.85
C GLY A 20 -1.93 -4.20 -2.80
N VAL A 21 -2.65 -3.13 -3.20
CA VAL A 21 -3.09 -2.09 -2.26
C VAL A 21 -4.13 -2.63 -1.27
N ARG A 22 -5.04 -3.50 -1.72
CA ARG A 22 -6.04 -4.13 -0.84
C ARG A 22 -5.38 -5.04 0.19
N GLU A 23 -4.40 -5.83 -0.21
CA GLU A 23 -3.64 -6.69 0.69
C GLU A 23 -2.84 -5.87 1.69
N LEU A 24 -2.13 -4.83 1.25
CA LEU A 24 -1.40 -3.93 2.14
C LEU A 24 -2.33 -3.32 3.19
N THR A 25 -3.50 -2.82 2.78
CA THR A 25 -4.52 -2.24 3.69
C THR A 25 -4.90 -3.22 4.81
N ARG A 26 -4.99 -4.52 4.53
CA ARG A 26 -5.34 -5.54 5.55
C ARG A 26 -4.23 -5.77 6.57
N LYS A 27 -2.98 -5.51 6.21
CA LYS A 27 -1.82 -5.67 7.09
C LYS A 27 -1.54 -4.45 7.97
N VAL A 28 -2.20 -3.32 7.69
CA VAL A 28 -2.13 -2.10 8.50
C VAL A 28 -2.97 -2.31 9.77
N THR A 29 -2.37 -2.93 10.78
CA THR A 29 -3.03 -3.21 12.06
C THR A 29 -2.40 -2.40 13.18
N VAL A 30 -3.21 -1.53 13.80
CA VAL A 30 -2.87 -0.74 15.00
C VAL A 30 -3.55 -1.32 16.23
N VAL A 31 -4.82 -1.75 16.09
CA VAL A 31 -5.57 -2.41 17.17
C VAL A 31 -5.61 -3.90 16.85
N PRO A 32 -4.87 -4.76 17.59
CA PRO A 32 -4.91 -6.20 17.38
C PRO A 32 -6.22 -6.79 17.90
N GLY A 33 -6.80 -7.75 17.17
CA GLY A 33 -7.98 -8.50 17.60
C GLY A 33 -8.95 -8.80 16.45
N ASP A 34 -9.62 -9.95 16.54
CA ASP A 34 -10.54 -10.44 15.49
C ASP A 34 -12.03 -10.20 15.82
N ASP A 35 -12.34 -9.75 17.03
CA ASP A 35 -13.70 -9.42 17.42
C ASP A 35 -14.20 -8.14 16.72
N ASN A 36 -15.52 -7.98 16.66
CA ASN A 36 -16.14 -6.88 15.92
C ASN A 36 -15.71 -5.50 16.44
N LEU A 37 -15.47 -5.36 17.75
CA LEU A 37 -15.06 -4.09 18.34
C LEU A 37 -13.62 -3.76 17.93
N SER A 38 -12.70 -4.72 18.03
CA SER A 38 -11.30 -4.54 17.61
C SER A 38 -11.19 -4.19 16.13
N ARG A 39 -11.97 -4.85 15.27
CA ARG A 39 -12.00 -4.55 13.82
C ARG A 39 -12.49 -3.13 13.53
N GLN A 40 -13.59 -2.72 14.16
CA GLN A 40 -14.12 -1.37 13.99
C GLN A 40 -13.14 -0.31 14.52
N ALA A 41 -12.50 -0.57 15.66
CA ALA A 41 -11.48 0.30 16.23
C ALA A 41 -10.27 0.45 15.28
N ASN A 42 -9.79 -0.64 14.68
CA ASN A 42 -8.70 -0.60 13.72
C ASN A 42 -9.08 0.15 12.44
N GLU A 43 -10.27 -0.09 11.90
CA GLU A 43 -10.79 0.62 10.72
C GLU A 43 -10.83 2.13 10.95
N ASN A 44 -11.32 2.57 12.11
CA ASN A 44 -11.35 3.98 12.50
C ASN A 44 -9.94 4.57 12.68
N ALA A 45 -9.05 3.85 13.38
CA ALA A 45 -7.68 4.29 13.64
C ALA A 45 -6.85 4.43 12.35
N THR A 46 -7.13 3.60 11.35
CA THR A 46 -6.36 3.55 10.09
C THR A 46 -7.03 4.27 8.93
N LEU A 47 -8.21 4.87 9.10
CA LEU A 47 -9.03 5.46 8.04
C LEU A 47 -8.26 6.46 7.16
N LEU A 48 -7.53 7.39 7.78
CA LEU A 48 -6.77 8.42 7.07
C LEU A 48 -5.60 7.80 6.27
N PHE A 49 -4.86 6.89 6.90
CA PHE A 49 -3.74 6.20 6.26
C PHE A 49 -4.23 5.36 5.06
N ASN A 50 -5.33 4.66 5.24
CA ASN A 50 -6.01 3.90 4.20
C ASN A 50 -6.54 4.77 3.04
N SER A 51 -6.93 6.02 3.32
CA SER A 51 -7.30 6.99 2.28
C SER A 51 -6.07 7.52 1.53
N LEU A 52 -4.97 7.76 2.24
CA LEU A 52 -3.69 8.17 1.66
C LEU A 52 -3.12 7.08 0.74
N LEU A 53 -3.09 5.82 1.19
CA LEU A 53 -2.59 4.70 0.39
C LEU A 53 -3.38 4.57 -0.92
N ARG A 54 -4.72 4.60 -0.85
CA ARG A 54 -5.56 4.44 -2.05
C ARG A 54 -5.47 5.63 -3.01
N SER A 55 -5.34 6.85 -2.50
CA SER A 55 -5.21 8.04 -3.35
C SER A 55 -3.82 8.17 -3.98
N THR A 56 -2.79 7.67 -3.30
CA THR A 56 -1.40 7.70 -3.78
C THR A 56 -1.14 6.55 -4.76
N LEU A 57 -1.48 5.33 -4.38
CA LEU A 57 -1.20 4.12 -5.14
C LEU A 57 -2.36 3.71 -6.08
N CYS A 58 -3.19 4.67 -6.52
CA CYS A 58 -4.23 4.34 -7.48
C CYS A 58 -3.60 3.94 -8.83
N THR A 59 -4.22 2.99 -9.53
CA THR A 59 -3.67 2.38 -10.75
C THR A 59 -3.16 3.40 -11.77
N LYS A 60 -3.93 4.47 -11.99
CA LYS A 60 -3.56 5.52 -12.95
C LYS A 60 -2.26 6.22 -12.56
N ARG A 61 -2.10 6.63 -11.30
CA ARG A 61 -0.89 7.32 -10.84
C ARG A 61 0.32 6.39 -10.86
N VAL A 62 0.13 5.14 -10.43
CA VAL A 62 1.21 4.14 -10.44
C VAL A 62 1.71 3.88 -11.86
N ALA A 63 0.82 3.78 -12.85
CA ALA A 63 1.18 3.49 -14.23
C ALA A 63 1.65 4.72 -15.03
N GLU A 64 1.02 5.89 -14.85
CA GLU A 64 1.26 7.06 -15.70
C GLU A 64 2.19 8.11 -15.08
N GLU A 65 2.02 8.38 -13.78
CA GLU A 65 2.77 9.42 -13.05
C GLU A 65 4.09 8.87 -12.52
N PHE A 66 4.03 7.75 -11.78
CA PHE A 66 5.21 7.11 -11.19
C PHE A 66 5.89 6.13 -12.14
N ARG A 67 5.14 5.60 -13.11
CA ARG A 67 5.60 4.62 -14.12
C ARG A 67 6.35 3.45 -13.49
N LEU A 68 5.82 2.91 -12.39
CA LEU A 68 6.44 1.79 -11.71
C LEU A 68 6.37 0.54 -12.58
N SER A 69 7.46 -0.25 -12.58
CA SER A 69 7.41 -1.65 -13.03
C SER A 69 6.70 -2.51 -11.99
N ALA A 70 6.32 -3.73 -12.38
CA ALA A 70 5.73 -4.69 -11.46
C ALA A 70 6.63 -4.97 -10.23
N GLU A 71 7.94 -5.09 -10.46
CA GLU A 71 8.95 -5.30 -9.42
C GLU A 71 9.07 -4.08 -8.49
N ALA A 72 9.13 -2.87 -9.06
CA ALA A 72 9.21 -1.65 -8.26
C ALA A 72 7.96 -1.43 -7.40
N PHE A 73 6.78 -1.77 -7.93
CA PHE A 73 5.53 -1.70 -7.19
C PHE A 73 5.50 -2.67 -6.00
N GLU A 74 5.89 -3.93 -6.19
CA GLU A 74 5.98 -4.91 -5.10
C GLU A 74 6.96 -4.48 -4.02
N TRP A 75 8.12 -3.97 -4.42
CA TRP A 75 9.11 -3.45 -3.49
C TRP A 75 8.55 -2.29 -2.65
N VAL A 76 7.85 -1.33 -3.28
CA VAL A 76 7.22 -0.21 -2.57
C VAL A 76 6.20 -0.69 -1.55
N LEU A 77 5.36 -1.68 -1.87
CA LEU A 77 4.40 -2.23 -0.92
C LEU A 77 5.09 -2.83 0.32
N GLY A 78 6.16 -3.59 0.11
CA GLY A 78 6.94 -4.18 1.20
C GLY A 78 7.67 -3.15 2.06
N GLU A 79 8.21 -2.10 1.45
CA GLU A 79 8.84 -1.00 2.19
C GLU A 79 7.81 -0.22 3.02
N ILE A 80 6.61 0.04 2.48
CA ILE A 80 5.52 0.69 3.25
C ILE A 80 5.13 -0.16 4.47
N GLU A 81 4.92 -1.46 4.29
CA GLU A 81 4.60 -2.39 5.38
C GLU A 81 5.69 -2.36 6.46
N THR A 82 6.96 -2.45 6.06
CA THR A 82 8.10 -2.42 6.97
C THR A 82 8.19 -1.12 7.75
N ARG A 83 8.04 0.02 7.06
CA ARG A 83 8.07 1.36 7.69
C ARG A 83 6.88 1.59 8.62
N PHE A 84 5.70 1.09 8.24
CA PHE A 84 4.52 1.18 9.09
C PHE A 84 4.74 0.45 10.41
N ASN A 85 5.27 -0.78 10.37
CA ASN A 85 5.57 -1.56 11.57
C ASN A 85 6.65 -0.89 12.44
N GLN A 86 7.69 -0.30 11.84
CA GLN A 86 8.73 0.44 12.57
C GLN A 86 8.22 1.74 13.20
N ALA A 87 7.19 2.36 12.62
CA ALA A 87 6.62 3.61 13.11
C ALA A 87 5.64 3.44 14.28
N GLN A 88 5.33 2.20 14.67
CA GLN A 88 4.47 1.94 15.82
C GLN A 88 5.15 2.39 17.11
N VAL A 89 4.35 2.96 18.03
CA VAL A 89 4.83 3.37 19.35
C VAL A 89 5.25 2.11 20.13
N GLN A 90 6.40 2.19 20.80
CA GLN A 90 6.80 1.12 21.72
C GLN A 90 5.89 1.17 22.96
N PRO A 91 5.33 0.01 23.37
CA PRO A 91 4.47 -0.07 24.57
C PRO A 91 5.15 0.44 25.85
#